data_AF-I3IP70-F1
#
_entry.id   AF-I3IP70-F1
#
_cell.length_a   1.000
_cell.length_b   1.000
_cell.length_c   1.000
_cell.angle_alpha   90.00
_cell.angle_beta   90.00
_cell.angle_gamma   90.00
#
_symmetry.space_group_name_H-M   'P 1'
#
loop_
_entity.id
_entity.type
_entity.pdbx_description
1 polymer ?
#
loop_
_entity_poly.entity_id
_entity_poly.type
_entity_poly.pdbx_seq_one_letter_code
_entity_poly.pdbx_strand_id
1 'polypeptide(L)'
;MNDMKAFNIKESLNKLGIILDDIQIVSDGIQGYIVILTSNLVDDDKHKIVDLGFKQINEELWYKPGDVSDEITRDQLFSILERKKDQDFYKNKAEFVKVVSVIWERIVNNFKCACESFREKLQPTYRQVAIACKFKDFVCTNEDEFKIFISYLKQFSSESFKDLKEEEFGKKLKKNFSSHEFYKKLDLRNYFDHDPGKDQNPEIKQEEIRNLYIDLLGKPIARKPVDFYNMQKRLLELCDEWFEEIIKYCEGNYR
;
A
#
# COMPACT_ATOMS: atom_id res chain seq x y z
N MET A 1 -9.84 -13.86 16.39
CA MET A 1 -8.50 -13.25 16.49
C MET A 1 -8.12 -12.80 15.10
N ASN A 2 -7.73 -11.54 14.93
CA ASN A 2 -7.27 -11.04 13.64
C ASN A 2 -5.85 -11.58 13.43
N ASP A 3 -5.70 -12.56 12.54
CA ASP A 3 -4.39 -12.92 12.00
C ASP A 3 -3.91 -11.75 11.15
N MET A 4 -3.26 -10.78 11.79
CA MET A 4 -2.43 -9.79 11.10
C MET A 4 -1.34 -10.57 10.38
N LYS A 5 -1.58 -10.94 9.11
CA LYS A 5 -0.61 -11.67 8.29
C LYS A 5 0.71 -10.90 8.28
N ALA A 6 1.69 -11.46 8.98
CA ALA A 6 2.98 -10.87 9.16
C ALA A 6 3.91 -11.21 8.00
N PHE A 7 4.95 -10.40 7.85
CA PHE A 7 5.98 -10.62 6.84
C PHE A 7 7.14 -11.39 7.45
N ASN A 8 7.73 -12.28 6.66
CA ASN A 8 8.99 -12.91 7.05
C ASN A 8 10.06 -11.82 7.29
N ILE A 9 10.81 -11.95 8.38
CA ILE A 9 11.80 -10.95 8.82
C ILE A 9 12.87 -10.73 7.76
N LYS A 10 13.36 -11.80 7.14
CA LYS A 10 14.38 -11.72 6.10
C LYS A 10 13.86 -10.96 4.88
N GLU A 11 12.65 -11.25 4.43
CA GLU A 11 12.03 -10.53 3.31
C GLU A 11 11.80 -9.04 3.63
N SER A 12 11.39 -8.75 4.87
CA SER A 12 11.12 -7.39 5.33
C SER A 12 12.39 -6.54 5.37
N LEU A 13 13.47 -7.09 5.91
CA LEU A 13 14.77 -6.44 5.97
C LEU A 13 15.37 -6.25 4.58
N ASN A 14 15.25 -7.26 3.70
CA ASN A 14 15.65 -7.13 2.29
C ASN A 14 14.91 -5.99 1.57
N LYS A 15 13.60 -5.81 1.82
CA LYS A 15 12.83 -4.67 1.28
C LYS A 15 13.40 -3.34 1.75
N LEU A 16 13.78 -3.26 3.03
CA LEU A 16 14.45 -2.08 3.60
C LEU A 16 15.88 -1.87 3.08
N GLY A 17 16.43 -2.81 2.30
CA GLY A 17 17.81 -2.76 1.79
C GLY A 17 18.86 -3.30 2.75
N ILE A 18 18.42 -3.95 3.83
CA ILE A 18 19.28 -4.53 4.86
C ILE A 18 19.51 -5.99 4.52
N ILE A 19 20.77 -6.35 4.28
CA ILE A 19 21.18 -7.73 3.99
C ILE A 19 21.61 -8.37 5.30
N LEU A 20 20.99 -9.49 5.64
CA LEU A 20 21.36 -10.29 6.80
C LEU A 20 22.49 -11.26 6.44
N ASP A 21 23.45 -11.40 7.34
CA ASP A 21 24.45 -12.46 7.27
C ASP A 21 23.87 -13.78 7.80
N ASP A 22 23.14 -13.70 8.92
CA ASP A 22 22.48 -14.84 9.53
C ASP A 22 21.18 -14.43 10.25
N ILE A 23 20.27 -15.39 10.40
CA ILE A 23 19.06 -15.28 11.20
C ILE A 23 18.83 -16.59 11.95
N GLN A 24 18.61 -16.48 13.26
CA GLN A 24 18.33 -17.61 14.12
C GLN A 24 17.14 -17.32 15.01
N ILE A 25 16.26 -18.30 15.13
CA ILE A 25 15.21 -18.30 16.13
C ILE A 25 15.66 -19.21 17.27
N VAL A 26 15.77 -18.64 18.46
CA VAL A 26 16.20 -19.36 19.67
C VAL A 26 15.15 -19.19 20.76
N SER A 27 15.11 -20.11 21.72
CA SER A 27 14.27 -19.96 22.92
C SER A 27 15.05 -20.38 24.14
N ASP A 28 14.81 -19.70 25.26
CA ASP A 28 15.32 -20.07 26.57
C ASP A 28 14.36 -20.98 27.35
N GLY A 29 13.28 -21.45 26.71
CA GLY A 29 12.21 -22.26 27.30
C GLY A 29 11.06 -21.46 27.91
N ILE A 30 11.20 -20.14 28.05
CA ILE A 30 10.17 -19.23 28.58
C ILE A 30 9.74 -18.25 27.48
N GLN A 31 10.69 -17.76 26.69
CA GLN A 31 10.48 -16.76 25.65
C GLN A 31 11.23 -17.15 24.37
N GLY A 32 10.66 -16.79 23.23
CA GLY A 32 11.33 -16.86 21.94
C GLY A 32 12.15 -15.59 21.68
N TYR A 33 13.24 -15.75 20.94
CA TYR A 33 14.08 -14.66 20.49
C TYR A 33 14.42 -14.85 19.03
N ILE A 34 14.36 -13.76 18.29
CA ILE A 34 14.85 -13.70 16.93
C ILE A 34 16.16 -12.95 16.98
N VAL A 35 17.23 -13.62 16.58
CA VAL A 35 18.59 -13.09 16.57
C VAL A 35 19.00 -12.90 15.13
N ILE A 36 19.45 -11.70 14.79
CA ILE A 36 19.95 -11.38 13.45
C ILE A 36 21.40 -10.93 13.55
N LEU A 37 22.17 -11.34 12.54
CA LEU A 37 23.54 -10.91 12.35
C LEU A 37 23.62 -10.05 11.08
N THR A 38 24.28 -8.91 11.18
CA THR A 38 24.42 -7.95 10.08
C THR A 38 25.82 -7.36 10.04
N SER A 39 26.43 -7.33 8.85
CA SER A 39 27.70 -6.66 8.60
C SER A 39 27.48 -5.29 7.98
N ASN A 40 28.32 -4.32 8.36
CA ASN A 40 28.42 -3.01 7.68
C ASN A 40 27.13 -2.17 7.65
N LEU A 41 26.32 -2.21 8.72
CA LEU A 41 25.16 -1.31 8.82
C LEU A 41 25.58 0.15 8.97
N VAL A 42 25.05 1.01 8.11
CA VAL A 42 25.09 2.46 8.31
C VAL A 42 24.08 2.88 9.38
N ASP A 43 24.25 4.05 9.97
CA ASP A 43 23.41 4.50 11.10
C ASP A 43 21.91 4.57 10.76
N ASP A 44 21.56 4.93 9.51
CA ASP A 44 20.17 4.89 9.02
C ASP A 44 19.58 3.47 9.07
N ASP A 45 20.37 2.44 8.76
CA ASP A 45 19.91 1.05 8.79
C ASP A 45 19.80 0.51 10.22
N LYS A 46 20.70 0.93 11.12
CA LYS A 46 20.60 0.63 12.56
C LYS A 46 19.28 1.16 13.13
N HIS A 47 18.89 2.39 12.78
CA HIS A 47 17.62 2.97 13.21
C HIS A 47 16.41 2.15 12.73
N LYS A 48 16.42 1.65 11.48
CA LYS A 48 15.36 0.79 10.95
C LYS A 48 15.23 -0.52 11.75
N ILE A 49 16.35 -1.14 12.10
CA ILE A 49 16.36 -2.38 12.90
C ILE A 49 15.79 -2.13 14.30
N VAL A 50 16.16 -1.02 14.93
CA VAL A 50 15.61 -0.61 16.24
C VAL A 50 14.11 -0.34 16.15
N ASP A 51 13.64 0.33 15.10
CA ASP A 51 12.22 0.61 14.87
C ASP A 51 11.39 -0.66 14.63
N LEU A 52 12.00 -1.73 14.12
CA LEU A 52 11.39 -3.06 14.04
C LEU A 52 11.28 -3.78 15.40
N GLY A 53 11.84 -3.18 16.45
CA GLY A 53 11.81 -3.68 17.83
C GLY A 53 13.01 -4.53 18.22
N PHE A 54 14.06 -4.60 17.38
CA PHE A 54 15.30 -5.27 17.75
C PHE A 54 16.14 -4.39 18.67
N LYS A 55 16.79 -5.03 19.63
CA LYS A 55 17.76 -4.44 20.55
C LYS A 55 19.16 -4.83 20.14
N GLN A 56 20.07 -3.88 20.19
CA GLN A 56 21.47 -4.11 19.90
C GLN A 56 22.15 -4.84 21.06
N ILE A 57 22.91 -5.89 20.76
CA ILE A 57 23.83 -6.54 21.71
C ILE A 57 25.24 -6.00 21.50
N ASN A 58 25.66 -5.95 20.24
CA ASN A 58 26.93 -5.36 19.80
C ASN A 58 26.78 -4.78 18.38
N GLU A 59 27.87 -4.36 17.73
CA GLU A 59 27.81 -3.71 16.41
C GLU A 59 27.11 -4.53 15.32
N GLU A 60 27.19 -5.85 15.39
CA GLU A 60 26.74 -6.76 14.33
C GLU A 60 25.52 -7.60 14.75
N LEU A 61 25.30 -7.76 16.06
CA LEU A 61 24.34 -8.68 16.64
C LEU A 61 23.15 -7.96 17.27
N TRP A 62 21.95 -8.34 16.83
CA TRP A 62 20.69 -7.76 17.29
C TRP A 62 19.71 -8.86 17.67
N TYR A 63 18.83 -8.57 18.64
CA TYR A 63 17.81 -9.52 19.06
C TYR A 63 16.45 -8.86 19.30
N LYS A 64 15.37 -9.57 19.00
CA LYS A 64 14.01 -9.17 19.32
C LYS A 64 13.32 -10.25 20.14
N PRO A 65 12.82 -9.94 21.35
CA PRO A 65 11.93 -10.86 22.08
C PRO A 65 10.59 -10.96 21.34
N GLY A 66 10.10 -12.19 21.15
CA GLY A 66 8.83 -12.43 20.48
C GLY A 66 8.36 -13.87 20.64
N ASP A 67 7.12 -14.14 20.25
CA ASP A 67 6.74 -15.51 19.92
C ASP A 67 7.70 -16.01 18.83
N VAL A 68 7.99 -17.31 18.80
CA VAL A 68 9.00 -17.98 17.95
C VAL A 68 8.70 -17.85 16.44
N SER A 69 7.86 -16.91 16.00
CA SER A 69 7.56 -16.61 14.61
C SER A 69 8.55 -15.57 14.04
N ASP A 70 9.07 -15.88 12.85
CA ASP A 70 9.98 -15.05 12.05
C ASP A 70 9.28 -13.80 11.46
N GLU A 71 8.43 -13.15 12.22
CA GLU A 71 7.37 -12.30 11.70
C GLU A 71 7.50 -10.83 12.16
N ILE A 72 7.57 -9.92 11.19
CA ILE A 72 7.42 -8.47 11.42
C ILE A 72 5.97 -8.09 11.10
N THR A 73 5.36 -7.31 12.00
CA THR A 73 4.03 -6.80 11.73
C THR A 73 4.06 -5.81 10.57
N ARG A 74 3.05 -5.85 9.72
CA ARG A 74 2.94 -4.99 8.54
C ARG A 74 3.04 -3.50 8.89
N ASP A 75 2.43 -3.09 9.98
CA ASP A 75 2.42 -1.70 10.44
C ASP A 75 3.82 -1.22 10.86
N GLN A 76 4.65 -2.10 11.43
CA GLN A 76 6.04 -1.79 11.76
C GLN A 76 6.84 -1.49 10.49
N LEU A 77 6.76 -2.37 9.48
CA LEU A 77 7.43 -2.16 8.20
C LEU A 77 6.95 -0.87 7.52
N PHE A 78 5.64 -0.61 7.56
CA PHE A 78 5.03 0.58 6.97
C PHE A 78 5.52 1.86 7.65
N SER A 79 5.52 1.90 8.98
CA SER A 79 5.96 3.07 9.73
C SER A 79 7.40 3.47 9.42
N ILE A 80 8.28 2.51 9.17
CA ILE A 80 9.68 2.75 8.80
C ILE A 80 9.79 3.30 7.38
N LEU A 81 9.02 2.74 6.44
CA LEU A 81 8.97 3.23 5.06
C LEU A 81 8.33 4.63 4.96
N GLU A 82 7.36 4.93 5.82
CA GLU A 82 6.67 6.23 5.87
C GLU A 82 7.45 7.33 6.60
N ARG A 83 8.28 7.00 7.60
CA ARG A 83 9.06 7.98 8.38
C ARG A 83 10.04 8.81 7.55
N LYS A 84 10.30 8.45 6.29
CA LYS A 84 10.84 9.37 5.27
C LYS A 84 9.81 10.40 4.80
N LYS A 85 9.09 11.01 5.75
CA LYS A 85 7.97 11.94 5.48
C LYS A 85 8.42 13.37 5.22
N ASP A 86 9.67 13.71 5.47
CA ASP A 86 10.22 15.03 5.20
C ASP A 86 11.67 14.92 4.73
N GLN A 87 12.02 15.78 3.77
CA GLN A 87 13.32 15.95 3.11
C GLN A 87 13.57 15.06 1.89
N ASP A 88 13.33 15.71 0.75
CA ASP A 88 13.82 15.41 -0.59
C ASP A 88 13.45 14.05 -1.18
N PHE A 89 12.61 14.13 -2.23
CA PHE A 89 12.39 13.16 -3.30
C PHE A 89 13.22 11.87 -3.15
N TYR A 90 12.52 10.72 -3.04
CA TYR A 90 13.10 9.39 -3.25
C TYR A 90 14.28 9.47 -4.21
N LYS A 91 15.49 9.15 -3.71
CA LYS A 91 16.74 9.49 -4.42
C LYS A 91 16.81 8.83 -5.80
N ASN A 92 15.98 7.81 -6.03
CA ASN A 92 15.73 7.21 -7.32
C ASN A 92 14.36 6.49 -7.34
N LYS A 93 13.90 6.17 -8.56
CA LYS A 93 12.68 5.40 -8.83
C LYS A 93 12.63 4.06 -8.07
N ALA A 94 13.75 3.40 -7.85
CA ALA A 94 13.81 2.09 -7.20
C ALA A 94 13.42 2.15 -5.71
N GLU A 95 13.80 3.21 -4.99
CA GLU A 95 13.35 3.44 -3.62
C GLU A 95 11.83 3.65 -3.55
N PHE A 96 11.26 4.38 -4.50
CA PHE A 96 9.82 4.60 -4.55
C PHE A 96 9.05 3.31 -4.88
N VAL A 97 9.54 2.50 -5.83
CA VAL A 97 8.97 1.19 -6.15
C VAL A 97 8.77 0.38 -4.87
N LYS A 98 9.80 0.29 -4.01
CA LYS A 98 9.70 -0.46 -2.74
C LYS A 98 8.53 -0.01 -1.87
N VAL A 99 8.28 1.30 -1.76
CA VAL A 99 7.17 1.84 -0.97
C VAL A 99 5.81 1.47 -1.58
N VAL A 100 5.61 1.73 -2.88
CA VAL A 100 4.33 1.41 -3.53
C VAL A 100 4.08 -0.09 -3.61
N SER A 101 5.11 -0.91 -3.81
CA SER A 101 4.99 -2.37 -3.78
C SER A 101 4.48 -2.85 -2.42
N VAL A 102 4.93 -2.23 -1.32
CA VAL A 102 4.47 -2.58 0.02
C VAL A 102 3.02 -2.16 0.26
N ILE A 103 2.62 -0.93 -0.14
CA ILE A 103 1.21 -0.50 -0.04
C ILE A 103 0.32 -1.44 -0.87
N TRP A 104 0.76 -1.78 -2.07
CA TRP A 104 0.01 -2.66 -2.96
C TRP A 104 -0.14 -4.08 -2.42
N GLU A 105 0.93 -4.65 -1.88
CA GLU A 105 0.87 -5.95 -1.20
C GLU A 105 -0.09 -5.92 0.00
N ARG A 106 -0.16 -4.81 0.74
CA ARG A 106 -1.13 -4.63 1.82
C ARG A 106 -2.57 -4.68 1.30
N ILE A 107 -2.88 -3.90 0.26
CA ILE A 107 -4.21 -3.88 -0.37
C ILE A 107 -4.60 -5.29 -0.85
N VAL A 108 -3.70 -5.97 -1.58
CA VAL A 108 -3.96 -7.30 -2.14
C VAL A 108 -4.15 -8.33 -1.02
N ASN A 109 -3.34 -8.28 0.03
CA ASN A 109 -3.47 -9.21 1.15
C ASN A 109 -4.74 -8.96 1.96
N ASN A 110 -5.09 -7.69 2.23
CA ASN A 110 -6.32 -7.31 2.90
C ASN A 110 -7.54 -7.84 2.13
N PHE A 111 -7.53 -7.65 0.81
CA PHE A 111 -8.58 -8.19 -0.06
C PHE A 111 -8.64 -9.72 -0.04
N LYS A 112 -7.49 -10.42 -0.15
CA LYS A 112 -7.44 -11.89 -0.04
C LYS A 112 -8.00 -12.40 1.29
N CYS A 113 -7.62 -11.79 2.41
CA CYS A 113 -8.13 -12.16 3.74
C CYS A 113 -9.64 -11.96 3.81
N ALA A 114 -10.18 -10.86 3.27
CA ALA A 114 -11.62 -10.64 3.20
C ALA A 114 -12.31 -11.76 2.39
N CYS A 115 -11.77 -12.12 1.23
CA CYS A 115 -12.29 -13.22 0.44
C CYS A 115 -12.19 -14.58 1.15
N GLU A 116 -11.16 -14.82 1.96
CA GLU A 116 -11.04 -16.06 2.74
C GLU A 116 -12.08 -16.12 3.86
N SER A 117 -12.21 -15.05 4.65
CA SER A 117 -13.16 -14.96 5.77
C SER A 117 -14.63 -14.97 5.32
N PHE A 118 -14.91 -14.47 4.11
CA PHE A 118 -16.26 -14.36 3.56
C PHE A 118 -16.39 -15.12 2.24
N ARG A 119 -15.73 -16.28 2.10
CA ARG A 119 -15.60 -17.04 0.84
C ARG A 119 -16.91 -17.38 0.12
N GLU A 120 -18.00 -17.49 0.87
CA GLU A 120 -19.36 -17.71 0.35
C GLU A 120 -19.95 -16.48 -0.36
N LYS A 121 -19.39 -15.29 -0.11
CA LYS A 121 -19.89 -13.99 -0.55
C LYS A 121 -18.88 -13.20 -1.38
N LEU A 122 -17.59 -13.37 -1.11
CA LEU A 122 -16.50 -12.66 -1.75
C LEU A 122 -15.48 -13.64 -2.30
N GLN A 123 -15.21 -13.56 -3.60
CA GLN A 123 -14.11 -14.27 -4.24
C GLN A 123 -13.32 -13.32 -5.12
N PRO A 124 -11.98 -13.48 -5.19
CA PRO A 124 -11.17 -12.66 -6.07
C PRO A 124 -11.46 -13.05 -7.53
N THR A 125 -11.75 -12.06 -8.36
CA THR A 125 -11.91 -12.31 -9.80
C THR A 125 -10.54 -12.43 -10.47
N TYR A 126 -10.47 -13.18 -11.58
CA TYR A 126 -9.26 -13.26 -12.41
C TYR A 126 -8.69 -11.88 -12.76
N ARG A 127 -9.58 -10.90 -13.02
CA ARG A 127 -9.19 -9.53 -13.33
C ARG A 127 -8.51 -8.85 -12.15
N GLN A 128 -9.02 -9.02 -10.94
CA GLN A 128 -8.38 -8.44 -9.75
C GLN A 128 -7.01 -9.04 -9.50
N VAL A 129 -6.85 -10.35 -9.69
CA VAL A 129 -5.55 -11.02 -9.59
C VAL A 129 -4.58 -10.50 -10.66
N ALA A 130 -5.03 -10.38 -11.91
CA ALA A 130 -4.21 -9.85 -12.99
C ALA A 130 -3.77 -8.39 -12.74
N ILE A 131 -4.66 -7.55 -12.21
CA ILE A 131 -4.34 -6.16 -11.82
C ILE A 131 -3.33 -6.17 -10.67
N ALA A 132 -3.55 -7.00 -9.66
CA ALA A 132 -2.62 -7.15 -8.54
C ALA A 132 -1.20 -7.50 -9.00
N CYS A 133 -1.06 -8.43 -9.95
CA CYS A 133 0.24 -8.79 -10.52
C CYS A 133 0.85 -7.65 -11.35
N LYS A 134 0.05 -6.95 -12.15
CA LYS A 134 0.51 -5.88 -13.05
C LYS A 134 1.06 -4.67 -12.29
N PHE A 135 0.47 -4.33 -11.16
CA PHE A 135 0.78 -3.09 -10.44
C PHE A 135 1.76 -3.25 -9.27
N LYS A 136 2.23 -4.47 -8.99
CA LYS A 136 3.15 -4.73 -7.88
C LYS A 136 4.33 -3.77 -7.86
N ASP A 137 4.95 -3.51 -9.01
CA ASP A 137 6.15 -2.66 -9.12
C ASP A 137 5.94 -1.47 -10.08
N PHE A 138 4.67 -1.14 -10.37
CA PHE A 138 4.35 -0.08 -11.32
C PHE A 138 4.45 1.29 -10.66
N VAL A 139 5.09 2.23 -11.34
CA VAL A 139 5.26 3.59 -10.85
C VAL A 139 4.92 4.58 -11.96
N CYS A 140 4.00 5.48 -11.67
CA CYS A 140 3.56 6.54 -12.56
C CYS A 140 4.60 7.65 -12.59
N THR A 141 5.15 7.91 -13.76
CA THR A 141 6.13 8.97 -14.00
C THR A 141 5.56 10.12 -14.83
N ASN A 142 4.39 9.90 -15.45
CA ASN A 142 3.71 10.85 -16.33
C ASN A 142 2.18 10.69 -16.25
N GLU A 143 1.49 11.59 -16.94
CA GLU A 143 0.02 11.67 -16.95
C GLU A 143 -0.65 10.42 -17.54
N ASP A 144 -0.14 9.90 -18.67
CA ASP A 144 -0.74 8.75 -19.34
C ASP A 144 -0.62 7.48 -18.48
N GLU A 145 0.53 7.27 -17.85
CA GLU A 145 0.73 6.20 -16.87
C GLU A 145 -0.21 6.34 -15.67
N PHE A 146 -0.43 7.57 -15.19
CA PHE A 146 -1.33 7.85 -14.08
C PHE A 146 -2.80 7.61 -14.45
N LYS A 147 -3.23 7.96 -15.67
CA LYS A 147 -4.57 7.62 -16.20
C LYS A 147 -4.79 6.12 -16.27
N ILE A 148 -3.80 5.41 -16.80
CA ILE A 148 -3.82 3.94 -16.84
C ILE A 148 -3.98 3.40 -15.42
N PHE A 149 -3.18 3.87 -14.47
CA PHE A 149 -3.24 3.49 -13.07
C PHE A 149 -4.63 3.72 -12.44
N ILE A 150 -5.22 4.91 -12.60
CA ILE A 150 -6.58 5.20 -12.11
C ILE A 150 -7.62 4.26 -12.74
N SER A 151 -7.53 4.02 -14.04
CA SER A 151 -8.45 3.13 -14.77
C SER A 151 -8.40 1.70 -14.21
N TYR A 152 -7.20 1.20 -13.90
CA TYR A 152 -7.04 -0.10 -13.28
C TYR A 152 -7.49 -0.15 -11.82
N LEU A 153 -7.26 0.89 -11.02
CA LEU A 153 -7.82 0.98 -9.67
C LEU A 153 -9.36 0.97 -9.70
N LYS A 154 -10.00 1.71 -10.63
CA LYS A 154 -11.45 1.65 -10.86
C LYS A 154 -11.92 0.25 -11.18
N GLN A 155 -11.21 -0.43 -12.07
CA GLN A 155 -11.55 -1.79 -12.46
C GLN A 155 -11.41 -2.73 -11.27
N PHE A 156 -10.33 -2.61 -10.51
CA PHE A 156 -10.09 -3.38 -9.28
C PHE A 156 -11.25 -3.21 -8.28
N SER A 157 -11.60 -1.97 -7.96
CA SER A 157 -12.71 -1.64 -7.05
C SER A 157 -14.07 -2.08 -7.57
N SER A 158 -14.33 -1.92 -8.87
CA SER A 158 -15.60 -2.33 -9.47
C SER A 158 -15.78 -3.85 -9.49
N GLU A 159 -14.70 -4.59 -9.75
CA GLU A 159 -14.70 -6.06 -9.69
C GLU A 159 -14.86 -6.55 -8.24
N SER A 160 -14.39 -5.82 -7.23
CA SER A 160 -14.59 -6.16 -5.80
C SER A 160 -16.05 -6.27 -5.38
N PHE A 161 -16.98 -5.67 -6.14
CA PHE A 161 -18.41 -5.68 -5.86
C PHE A 161 -19.24 -6.42 -6.91
N LYS A 162 -18.61 -7.02 -7.91
CA LYS A 162 -19.31 -7.49 -9.10
C LYS A 162 -20.16 -8.73 -8.83
N ASP A 163 -19.64 -9.67 -8.05
CA ASP A 163 -20.32 -10.93 -7.74
C ASP A 163 -21.28 -10.80 -6.54
N LEU A 164 -21.30 -9.63 -5.90
CA LEU A 164 -22.22 -9.30 -4.80
C LEU A 164 -23.61 -8.81 -5.29
N LYS A 165 -23.82 -8.67 -6.60
CA LYS A 165 -24.91 -7.86 -7.17
C LYS A 165 -26.33 -8.37 -6.92
N GLU A 166 -26.51 -9.62 -6.49
CA GLU A 166 -27.84 -10.20 -6.27
C GLU A 166 -28.27 -10.26 -4.81
N GLU A 167 -27.35 -10.04 -3.86
CA GLU A 167 -27.64 -10.11 -2.43
C GLU A 167 -27.82 -8.72 -1.80
N GLU A 168 -28.70 -8.61 -0.80
CA GLU A 168 -28.95 -7.36 -0.05
C GLU A 168 -27.66 -6.80 0.57
N PHE A 169 -26.75 -7.71 0.96
CA PHE A 169 -25.41 -7.40 1.43
C PHE A 169 -24.60 -6.57 0.44
N GLY A 170 -24.50 -7.03 -0.81
CA GLY A 170 -23.76 -6.36 -1.86
C GLY A 170 -24.26 -4.96 -2.17
N LYS A 171 -25.58 -4.77 -2.12
CA LYS A 171 -26.22 -3.47 -2.31
C LYS A 171 -25.88 -2.50 -1.16
N LYS A 172 -25.91 -2.95 0.09
CA LYS A 172 -25.55 -2.15 1.27
C LYS A 172 -24.06 -1.80 1.27
N LEU A 173 -23.21 -2.78 0.98
CA LEU A 173 -21.77 -2.62 0.88
C LEU A 173 -21.41 -1.59 -0.21
N LYS A 174 -21.92 -1.77 -1.43
CA LYS A 174 -21.71 -0.79 -2.51
C LYS A 174 -22.19 0.62 -2.14
N LYS A 175 -23.36 0.76 -1.52
CA LYS A 175 -23.91 2.06 -1.10
C LYS A 175 -23.04 2.76 -0.06
N ASN A 176 -22.54 2.01 0.93
CA ASN A 176 -21.72 2.56 2.02
C ASN A 176 -20.33 2.98 1.53
N PHE A 177 -19.78 2.25 0.54
CA PHE A 177 -18.40 2.44 0.12
C PHE A 177 -18.24 3.24 -1.18
N SER A 178 -19.32 3.50 -1.92
CA SER A 178 -19.31 4.44 -3.06
C SER A 178 -19.19 5.91 -2.65
N SER A 179 -19.44 6.25 -1.38
CA SER A 179 -19.29 7.60 -0.82
C SER A 179 -17.92 7.86 -0.19
N HIS A 180 -17.07 6.83 -0.08
CA HIS A 180 -15.72 6.94 0.48
C HIS A 180 -14.85 7.87 -0.36
N GLU A 181 -13.89 8.55 0.28
CA GLU A 181 -13.01 9.52 -0.38
C GLU A 181 -12.28 8.88 -1.56
N PHE A 182 -11.70 7.68 -1.37
CA PHE A 182 -11.10 6.90 -2.45
C PHE A 182 -11.99 6.78 -3.70
N TYR A 183 -13.26 6.40 -3.55
CA TYR A 183 -14.16 6.19 -4.68
C TYR A 183 -14.51 7.50 -5.39
N LYS A 184 -14.67 8.60 -4.62
CA LYS A 184 -14.83 9.95 -5.17
C LYS A 184 -13.59 10.38 -5.96
N LYS A 185 -12.39 10.11 -5.43
CA LYS A 185 -11.11 10.38 -6.08
C LYS A 185 -10.83 9.44 -7.26
N LEU A 186 -11.53 8.31 -7.37
CA LEU A 186 -11.50 7.50 -8.57
C LEU A 186 -12.37 8.10 -9.66
N ASP A 187 -13.56 8.67 -9.38
CA ASP A 187 -14.54 9.15 -10.38
C ASP A 187 -14.11 10.36 -11.24
N LEU A 188 -12.81 10.53 -11.44
CA LEU A 188 -12.12 11.44 -12.36
C LEU A 188 -12.37 11.12 -13.85
N ARG A 189 -13.42 10.35 -14.17
CA ARG A 189 -13.79 9.99 -15.55
C ARG A 189 -14.10 11.25 -16.37
N ASN A 190 -14.68 12.26 -15.71
CA ASN A 190 -14.94 13.56 -16.32
C ASN A 190 -13.66 14.37 -16.63
N TYR A 191 -12.51 14.02 -16.06
CA TYR A 191 -11.25 14.75 -16.29
C TYR A 191 -10.39 14.15 -17.41
N PHE A 192 -10.49 12.84 -17.66
CA PHE A 192 -9.55 12.14 -18.55
C PHE A 192 -10.21 11.46 -19.76
N ASP A 193 -11.50 11.10 -19.69
CA ASP A 193 -12.23 10.44 -20.78
C ASP A 193 -13.01 11.43 -21.66
N HIS A 194 -13.14 12.69 -21.24
CA HIS A 194 -13.47 13.76 -22.18
C HIS A 194 -12.21 14.10 -22.94
N ASP A 195 -11.99 13.45 -24.09
CA ASP A 195 -11.18 14.04 -25.16
C ASP A 195 -11.93 15.33 -25.56
N PRO A 196 -11.52 16.50 -25.05
CA PRO A 196 -12.21 17.74 -25.31
C PRO A 196 -11.70 18.17 -26.67
N GLY A 197 -12.29 17.58 -27.71
CA GLY A 197 -11.71 17.41 -29.04
C GLY A 197 -10.62 18.42 -29.42
N LYS A 198 -9.41 17.92 -29.69
CA LYS A 198 -8.26 18.55 -30.38
C LYS A 198 -7.79 19.99 -30.04
N ASP A 199 -8.50 20.83 -29.29
CA ASP A 199 -8.20 22.28 -29.21
C ASP A 199 -8.27 22.89 -27.80
N GLN A 200 -8.03 22.12 -26.73
CA GLN A 200 -7.82 22.75 -25.42
C GLN A 200 -6.41 23.34 -25.32
N ASN A 201 -6.35 24.64 -24.99
CA ASN A 201 -5.12 25.36 -24.64
C ASN A 201 -4.32 24.56 -23.59
N PRO A 202 -3.04 24.23 -23.83
CA PRO A 202 -2.18 23.49 -22.90
C PRO A 202 -2.16 24.06 -21.47
N GLU A 203 -2.35 25.37 -21.30
CA GLU A 203 -2.39 26.02 -19.99
C GLU A 203 -3.63 25.63 -19.17
N ILE A 204 -4.78 25.46 -19.83
CA ILE A 204 -6.04 25.05 -19.18
C ILE A 204 -5.93 23.60 -18.69
N LYS A 205 -5.40 22.70 -19.54
CA LYS A 205 -5.14 21.30 -19.18
C LYS A 205 -4.17 21.17 -17.99
N GLN A 206 -3.10 21.96 -17.98
CA GLN A 206 -2.17 21.96 -16.85
C GLN A 206 -2.83 22.44 -15.56
N GLU A 207 -3.71 23.43 -15.63
CA GLU A 207 -4.42 23.94 -14.46
C GLU A 207 -5.45 22.93 -13.93
N GLU A 208 -6.13 22.18 -14.81
CA GLU A 208 -7.03 21.08 -14.43
C GLU A 208 -6.27 19.95 -13.70
N ILE A 209 -5.10 19.54 -14.22
CA ILE A 209 -4.25 18.53 -13.57
C ILE A 209 -3.70 19.03 -12.22
N ARG A 210 -3.36 20.34 -12.12
CA ARG A 210 -2.96 20.95 -10.85
C ARG A 210 -4.10 20.95 -9.84
N ASN A 211 -5.31 21.30 -10.24
CA ASN A 211 -6.49 21.26 -9.38
C ASN A 211 -6.76 19.84 -8.89
N LEU A 212 -6.59 18.84 -9.76
CA LEU A 212 -6.66 17.43 -9.38
C LEU A 212 -5.61 17.05 -8.32
N TYR A 213 -4.37 17.51 -8.49
CA TYR A 213 -3.31 17.28 -7.52
C TYR A 213 -3.61 17.96 -6.18
N ILE A 214 -4.10 19.20 -6.20
CA ILE A 214 -4.50 19.93 -4.98
C ILE A 214 -5.61 19.17 -4.27
N ASP A 215 -6.59 18.67 -5.03
CA ASP A 215 -7.68 17.87 -4.49
C ASP A 215 -7.18 16.54 -3.89
N LEU A 216 -6.24 15.85 -4.54
CA LEU A 216 -5.69 14.57 -4.06
C LEU A 216 -4.77 14.70 -2.85
N LEU A 217 -3.91 15.73 -2.82
CA LEU A 217 -2.84 15.86 -1.83
C LEU A 217 -3.12 16.94 -0.77
N GLY A 218 -4.19 17.73 -0.94
CA GLY A 218 -4.58 18.79 0.00
C GLY A 218 -3.58 19.95 0.09
N LYS A 219 -2.63 20.04 -0.86
CA LYS A 219 -1.53 21.00 -0.83
C LYS A 219 -1.52 21.86 -2.09
N PRO A 220 -1.42 23.19 -1.98
CA PRO A 220 -1.20 24.05 -3.14
C PRO A 220 0.15 23.71 -3.78
N ILE A 221 0.19 23.59 -5.10
CA ILE A 221 1.45 23.47 -5.83
C ILE A 221 1.84 24.86 -6.31
N ALA A 222 3.11 25.23 -6.10
CA ALA A 222 3.73 26.27 -6.91
C ALA A 222 3.74 25.84 -8.40
N ARG A 223 4.19 26.69 -9.33
CA ARG A 223 4.38 26.34 -10.76
C ARG A 223 5.51 25.29 -10.98
N LYS A 224 5.51 24.19 -10.22
CA LYS A 224 6.39 23.04 -10.33
C LYS A 224 5.70 21.96 -11.19
N PRO A 225 6.47 21.04 -11.78
CA PRO A 225 5.94 19.83 -12.40
C PRO A 225 5.06 19.04 -11.43
N VAL A 226 4.03 18.39 -11.96
CA VAL A 226 3.11 17.53 -11.21
C VAL A 226 3.88 16.31 -10.70
N ASP A 227 3.76 16.04 -9.40
CA ASP A 227 4.45 14.92 -8.76
C ASP A 227 3.55 13.66 -8.75
N PHE A 228 3.60 12.92 -9.86
CA PHE A 228 2.82 11.70 -10.06
C PHE A 228 3.16 10.58 -9.07
N TYR A 229 4.39 10.57 -8.52
CA TYR A 229 4.80 9.62 -7.50
C TYR A 229 3.94 9.82 -6.24
N ASN A 230 3.90 11.05 -5.72
CA ASN A 230 3.13 11.35 -4.52
C ASN A 230 1.61 11.21 -4.75
N MET A 231 1.10 11.55 -5.94
CA MET A 231 -0.30 11.29 -6.30
C MET A 231 -0.63 9.79 -6.28
N GLN A 232 0.21 8.94 -6.88
CA GLN A 232 0.03 7.49 -6.87
C GLN A 232 0.05 6.95 -5.44
N LYS A 233 1.05 7.35 -4.64
CA LYS A 233 1.17 6.93 -3.24
C LYS A 233 -0.11 7.26 -2.46
N ARG A 234 -0.60 8.49 -2.57
CA ARG A 234 -1.82 8.91 -1.85
C ARG A 234 -3.07 8.15 -2.31
N LEU A 235 -3.21 7.88 -3.61
CA LEU A 235 -4.31 7.06 -4.11
C LEU A 235 -4.25 5.62 -3.58
N LEU A 236 -3.05 5.05 -3.46
CA LEU A 236 -2.85 3.73 -2.88
C LEU A 236 -3.19 3.71 -1.38
N GLU A 237 -2.77 4.73 -0.62
CA GLU A 237 -3.15 4.87 0.80
C GLU A 237 -4.66 4.96 0.97
N LEU A 238 -5.34 5.78 0.17
CA LEU A 238 -6.81 5.89 0.18
C LEU A 238 -7.49 4.57 -0.20
N CYS A 239 -6.92 3.83 -1.15
CA CYS A 239 -7.40 2.50 -1.55
C CYS A 239 -7.29 1.51 -0.38
N ASP A 240 -6.17 1.57 0.34
CA ASP A 240 -5.89 0.71 1.48
C ASP A 240 -6.83 1.01 2.66
N GLU A 241 -6.96 2.29 3.05
CA GLU A 241 -7.93 2.77 4.04
C GLU A 241 -9.35 2.29 3.69
N TRP A 242 -9.74 2.40 2.43
CA TRP A 242 -11.04 1.95 1.94
C TRP A 242 -11.27 0.44 2.11
N PHE A 243 -10.26 -0.39 1.81
CA PHE A 243 -10.37 -1.84 2.02
C PHE A 243 -10.44 -2.21 3.50
N GLU A 244 -9.74 -1.50 4.37
CA GLU A 244 -9.83 -1.73 5.81
C GLU A 244 -11.24 -1.44 6.35
N GLU A 245 -11.88 -0.37 5.88
CA GLU A 245 -13.26 -0.09 6.25
C GLU A 245 -14.23 -1.16 5.75
N ILE A 246 -14.04 -1.66 4.52
CA ILE A 246 -14.82 -2.78 3.98
C ILE A 246 -14.68 -4.01 4.88
N ILE A 247 -13.45 -4.36 5.28
CA ILE A 247 -13.19 -5.50 6.17
C ILE A 247 -13.90 -5.34 7.50
N LYS A 248 -13.72 -4.18 8.16
CA LYS A 248 -14.38 -3.88 9.44
C LYS A 248 -15.90 -3.97 9.33
N TYR A 249 -16.47 -3.48 8.24
CA TYR A 249 -17.90 -3.57 7.99
C TYR A 249 -18.36 -5.03 7.83
N CYS A 250 -17.64 -5.83 7.05
CA CYS A 250 -17.94 -7.25 6.92
C CYS A 250 -17.86 -7.96 8.27
N GLU A 251 -16.79 -7.76 9.05
CA GLU A 251 -16.61 -8.38 10.36
C GLU A 251 -17.69 -7.98 11.38
N GLY A 252 -18.13 -6.73 11.38
CA GLY A 252 -19.13 -6.21 12.32
C GLY A 252 -20.58 -6.60 11.99
N ASN A 253 -20.87 -6.99 10.76
CA ASN A 253 -22.23 -7.36 10.31
C ASN A 253 -22.41 -8.88 10.08
N TYR A 254 -21.34 -9.67 10.17
CA TYR A 254 -21.34 -11.11 9.85
C TYR A 254 -20.72 -12.02 10.93
N ARG A 255 -20.49 -11.50 12.14
CA ARG A 255 -20.35 -12.34 13.34
C ARG A 255 -21.70 -12.53 14.00
#